data_AF-A0A173TPZ7-F1
#
_entry.id   AF-A0A173TPZ7-F1
#
_cell.length_a   1.000
_cell.length_b   1.000
_cell.length_c   1.000
_cell.angle_alpha   90.00
_cell.angle_beta   90.00
_cell.angle_gamma   90.00
#
_symmetry.space_group_name_H-M   'P 1'
#
loop_
_entity.id
_entity.type
_entity.pdbx_description
1 polymer ?
#
loop_
_entity_poly.entity_id
_entity_poly.type
_entity_poly.pdbx_seq_one_letter_code
_entity_poly.pdbx_strand_id
1 'polypeptide(L)'
;MPDSYEHYISKNIQAFYRRRLFSPMIYLVLLAVLWIVFPLGAMLRPAQLSDNTKIADAYKNHHRYVRMTFTDLKFSGYTCETYGQTRGYYYYTTQKNNCSIILLTPHTCEEGLPTIDRLTVTGRIVKGKESYLALLSQLSSDLNWTETGIRNQLSSYYFSEPDYHLTTTRILFFAYFGSMIYTVLYLFVCMVYIRFPVLSPPCQNLIVFGHPGQILAEAEEELATLPQLATEDMFITEHYFIMTSPYGNAIVPIQEILWIYKHSTLHKMLWYHFSISYTMHITANKHMYVNCPKNTKSDIDGIMDYLAEANHNILVGFNEENRLKVQAVQGKPFHIEKFYALLRRRV
;
A
#
# COMPACT_ATOMS: atom_id res chain seq x y z
N MET A 1 -17.86 -6.14 42.47
CA MET A 1 -17.05 -5.09 41.83
C MET A 1 -17.73 -4.72 40.52
N PRO A 2 -18.69 -3.78 40.53
CA PRO A 2 -19.51 -3.46 39.35
C PRO A 2 -18.78 -2.60 38.29
N ASP A 3 -17.62 -2.02 38.60
CA ASP A 3 -16.89 -1.13 37.68
C ASP A 3 -16.14 -1.84 36.53
N SER A 4 -16.19 -3.17 36.43
CA SER A 4 -15.29 -3.92 35.54
C SER A 4 -15.62 -3.79 34.04
N TYR A 5 -16.89 -3.56 33.69
CA TYR A 5 -17.36 -3.61 32.29
C TYR A 5 -17.92 -2.28 31.75
N GLU A 6 -17.83 -1.19 32.51
CA GLU A 6 -18.25 0.12 32.01
C GLU A 6 -17.48 0.51 30.75
N HIS A 7 -18.23 0.78 29.67
CA HIS A 7 -17.72 1.12 28.34
C HIS A 7 -16.71 0.09 27.78
N TYR A 8 -16.83 -1.18 28.16
CA TYR A 8 -15.87 -2.23 27.80
C TYR A 8 -15.75 -2.42 26.28
N ILE A 9 -16.89 -2.41 25.57
CA ILE A 9 -16.93 -2.58 24.11
C ILE A 9 -16.21 -1.41 23.43
N SER A 10 -16.56 -0.18 23.77
CA SER A 10 -15.91 1.03 23.25
C SER A 10 -14.40 1.05 23.54
N LYS A 11 -13.99 0.71 24.76
CA LYS A 11 -12.57 0.62 25.15
C LYS A 11 -11.82 -0.42 24.31
N ASN A 12 -12.42 -1.58 24.04
CA ASN A 12 -11.81 -2.62 23.20
C ASN A 12 -11.73 -2.20 21.72
N ILE A 13 -12.74 -1.53 21.18
CA ILE A 13 -12.69 -0.93 19.84
C ILE A 13 -11.54 0.08 19.76
N GLN A 14 -11.40 0.96 20.75
CA GLN A 14 -10.31 1.94 20.81
C GLN A 14 -8.94 1.26 20.90
N ALA A 15 -8.79 0.24 21.75
CA ALA A 15 -7.56 -0.52 21.90
C ALA A 15 -7.16 -1.24 20.59
N PHE A 16 -8.14 -1.82 19.89
CA PHE A 16 -7.95 -2.47 18.60
C PHE A 16 -7.38 -1.50 17.55
N TYR A 17 -7.99 -0.32 17.39
CA TYR A 17 -7.48 0.67 16.43
C TYR A 17 -6.15 1.30 16.87
N ARG A 18 -5.92 1.47 18.18
CA ARG A 18 -4.64 1.96 18.71
C ARG A 18 -3.47 1.03 18.36
N ARG A 19 -3.66 -0.29 18.45
CA ARG A 19 -2.66 -1.28 18.03
C ARG A 19 -2.38 -1.21 16.52
N ARG A 20 -3.40 -0.96 15.71
CA ARG A 20 -3.27 -0.84 14.24
C ARG A 20 -2.58 0.45 13.78
N LEU A 21 -2.39 1.46 14.63
CA LEU A 21 -1.64 2.67 14.27
C LEU A 21 -0.14 2.41 14.07
N PHE A 22 0.42 1.38 14.71
CA PHE A 22 1.86 1.15 14.73
C PHE A 22 2.43 0.78 13.35
N SER A 23 1.78 -0.15 12.64
CA SER A 23 2.19 -0.58 11.29
C SER A 23 2.26 0.56 10.26
N PRO A 24 1.21 1.39 10.07
CA PRO A 24 1.27 2.52 9.15
C PRO A 24 2.27 3.60 9.58
N MET A 25 2.50 3.81 10.88
CA MET A 25 3.57 4.72 11.34
C MET A 25 4.95 4.24 10.92
N ILE A 26 5.26 2.95 11.10
CA ILE A 26 6.53 2.36 10.63
C ILE A 26 6.66 2.52 9.11
N TYR A 27 5.58 2.29 8.37
CA TYR A 27 5.60 2.43 6.91
C TYR A 27 5.94 3.87 6.48
N LEU A 28 5.38 4.90 7.14
CA LEU A 28 5.74 6.29 6.87
C LEU A 28 7.21 6.60 7.19
N VAL A 29 7.74 6.04 8.28
CA VAL A 29 9.18 6.17 8.61
C VAL A 29 10.03 5.52 7.54
N LEU A 30 9.65 4.34 7.04
CA LEU A 30 10.34 3.65 5.96
C LEU A 30 10.33 4.48 4.67
N LEU A 31 9.20 5.11 4.32
CA LEU A 31 9.13 6.03 3.18
C LEU A 31 10.08 7.23 3.37
N ALA A 32 10.13 7.82 4.57
CA ALA A 32 11.05 8.91 4.88
C ALA A 32 12.53 8.49 4.76
N VAL A 33 12.88 7.28 5.23
CA VAL A 33 14.23 6.72 5.07
C VAL A 33 14.56 6.51 3.59
N LEU A 34 13.63 5.95 2.80
CA LEU A 34 13.82 5.77 1.36
C LEU A 34 14.07 7.12 0.66
N TRP A 35 13.40 8.19 1.08
CA TRP A 35 13.60 9.53 0.54
C TRP A 35 15.00 10.11 0.81
N ILE A 36 15.63 9.73 1.93
CA ILE A 36 16.97 10.19 2.30
C ILE A 36 18.05 9.33 1.64
N VAL A 37 17.88 8.00 1.68
CA VAL A 37 18.85 7.04 1.15
C VAL A 37 18.94 7.11 -0.37
N PHE A 38 17.79 7.19 -1.04
CA PHE A 38 17.74 7.41 -2.48
C PHE A 38 17.60 8.91 -2.73
N PRO A 39 18.33 9.51 -3.69
CA PRO A 39 18.24 10.94 -3.99
C PRO A 39 16.93 11.29 -4.74
N LEU A 40 15.78 10.88 -4.19
CA LEU A 40 14.44 11.08 -4.75
C LEU A 40 14.12 12.57 -4.87
N GLY A 41 14.55 13.39 -3.91
CA GLY A 41 14.42 14.85 -4.01
C GLY A 41 15.10 15.42 -5.26
N ALA A 42 16.32 14.96 -5.55
CA ALA A 42 17.08 15.39 -6.72
C ALA A 42 16.48 14.84 -8.04
N MET A 43 15.85 13.67 -8.00
CA MET A 43 15.09 13.15 -9.15
C MET A 43 13.80 13.95 -9.38
N LEU A 44 13.04 14.27 -8.33
CA LEU A 44 11.77 14.98 -8.45
C LEU A 44 11.96 16.43 -8.90
N ARG A 45 12.99 17.10 -8.34
CA ARG A 45 13.36 18.48 -8.67
C ARG A 45 14.82 18.50 -9.11
N PRO A 46 15.10 18.18 -10.39
CA PRO A 46 16.45 18.23 -10.92
C PRO A 46 17.01 19.64 -10.81
N ALA A 47 18.29 19.76 -10.47
CA ALA A 47 18.94 21.06 -10.36
C ALA A 47 18.99 21.73 -11.74
N GLN A 48 18.55 22.98 -11.82
CA GLN A 48 18.68 23.76 -13.03
C GLN A 48 20.10 24.34 -13.09
N LEU A 49 20.91 23.86 -14.03
CA LEU A 49 22.25 24.41 -14.21
C LEU A 49 22.17 25.58 -15.19
N SER A 50 22.84 26.67 -14.84
CA SER A 50 23.06 27.77 -15.77
C SER A 50 23.99 27.33 -16.91
N ASP A 51 23.81 27.95 -18.08
CA ASP A 51 24.56 27.71 -19.32
C ASP A 51 26.09 27.81 -19.17
N ASN A 52 26.58 28.35 -18.04
CA ASN A 52 28.00 28.56 -17.76
C ASN A 52 28.66 27.44 -16.93
N THR A 53 27.91 26.42 -16.50
CA THR A 53 28.41 25.40 -15.56
C THR A 53 28.99 24.21 -16.31
N LYS A 54 30.25 23.85 -16.08
CA LYS A 54 30.83 22.63 -16.68
C LYS A 54 30.15 21.39 -16.10
N ILE A 55 29.84 20.41 -16.96
CA ILE A 55 29.23 19.13 -16.58
C ILE A 55 30.06 18.40 -15.50
N ALA A 56 31.39 18.48 -15.61
CA ALA A 56 32.31 17.88 -14.63
C ALA A 56 32.22 18.51 -13.23
N ASP A 57 31.98 19.82 -13.14
CA ASP A 57 31.88 20.53 -11.86
C ASP A 57 30.50 20.30 -11.21
N ALA A 58 29.45 20.21 -12.03
CA ALA A 58 28.12 19.80 -11.56
C ALA A 58 28.11 18.39 -10.95
N TYR A 59 28.86 17.44 -11.54
CA TYR A 59 29.01 16.10 -10.99
C TYR A 59 29.72 16.11 -9.62
N LYS A 60 30.80 16.90 -9.47
CA LYS A 60 31.54 17.04 -8.21
C LYS A 60 30.67 17.64 -7.10
N ASN A 61 29.76 18.55 -7.44
CA ASN A 61 28.79 19.15 -6.53
C ASN A 61 27.57 18.25 -6.23
N HIS A 62 27.67 16.93 -6.49
CA HIS A 62 26.63 15.92 -6.21
C HIS A 62 25.31 16.12 -6.97
N HIS A 63 25.25 17.01 -7.96
CA HIS A 63 24.09 17.17 -8.83
C HIS A 63 24.09 16.11 -9.93
N ARG A 64 23.63 14.91 -9.56
CA ARG A 64 23.54 13.78 -10.50
C ARG A 64 22.41 13.94 -11.51
N TYR A 65 21.31 14.58 -11.12
CA TYR A 65 20.12 14.83 -11.94
C TYR A 65 19.98 16.31 -12.19
N VAL A 66 20.01 16.70 -13.47
CA VAL A 66 20.11 18.11 -13.87
C VAL A 66 19.20 18.39 -15.05
N ARG A 67 18.67 19.62 -15.06
CA ARG A 67 17.96 20.18 -16.20
C ARG A 67 18.88 21.22 -16.84
N MET A 68 19.22 21.00 -18.10
CA MET A 68 20.16 21.84 -18.86
C MET A 68 19.55 22.27 -20.18
N THR A 69 19.90 23.49 -20.61
CA THR A 69 19.59 24.00 -21.95
C THR A 69 20.87 23.95 -22.78
N PHE A 70 20.83 23.19 -23.86
CA PHE A 70 21.93 23.11 -24.82
C PHE A 70 21.58 23.89 -26.08
N THR A 71 22.59 24.44 -26.74
CA THR A 71 22.47 25.20 -27.98
C THR A 71 23.47 24.67 -29.01
N ASP A 72 23.15 24.77 -30.29
CA ASP A 72 23.99 24.28 -31.40
C ASP A 72 24.45 22.83 -31.18
N LEU A 73 23.48 21.94 -31.00
CA LEU A 73 23.72 20.50 -30.89
C LEU A 73 23.90 19.91 -32.27
N LYS A 74 25.02 19.19 -32.48
CA LYS A 74 25.33 18.52 -33.74
C LYS A 74 25.39 17.03 -33.53
N PHE A 75 24.72 16.29 -34.42
CA PHE A 75 24.75 14.84 -34.38
C PHE A 75 26.17 14.34 -34.72
N SER A 76 26.68 13.41 -33.91
CA SER A 76 28.03 12.86 -34.09
C SER A 76 28.10 11.73 -35.12
N GLY A 77 26.96 11.20 -35.58
CA GLY A 77 26.91 10.00 -36.43
C GLY A 77 26.79 8.69 -35.65
N TYR A 78 27.00 8.71 -34.33
CA TYR A 78 27.03 7.51 -33.51
C TYR A 78 25.80 7.34 -32.62
N THR A 79 25.41 6.08 -32.43
CA THR A 79 24.31 5.66 -31.56
C THR A 79 24.84 4.86 -30.37
N CYS A 80 24.12 4.92 -29.27
CA CYS A 80 24.32 4.02 -28.15
C CYS A 80 23.28 2.90 -28.24
N GLU A 81 23.73 1.68 -28.47
CA GLU A 81 22.87 0.49 -28.49
C GLU A 81 22.98 -0.29 -27.19
N THR A 82 21.89 -0.90 -26.75
CA THR A 82 21.87 -1.82 -25.62
C THR A 82 20.86 -2.93 -25.91
N TYR A 83 21.29 -4.19 -25.83
CA TYR A 83 20.47 -5.37 -26.19
C TYR A 83 19.83 -5.31 -27.60
N GLY A 84 20.57 -4.78 -28.59
CA GLY A 84 20.09 -4.70 -29.98
C GLY A 84 19.02 -3.62 -30.24
N GLN A 85 18.77 -2.73 -29.27
CA GLN A 85 17.93 -1.56 -29.44
C GLN A 85 18.73 -0.26 -29.25
N THR A 86 18.45 0.73 -30.10
CA THR A 86 19.03 2.08 -30.01
C THR A 86 18.51 2.78 -28.76
N ARG A 87 19.37 2.90 -27.75
CA ARG A 87 19.08 3.54 -26.48
C ARG A 87 19.18 5.07 -26.56
N GLY A 88 20.00 5.60 -27.47
CA GLY A 88 20.11 7.03 -27.71
C GLY A 88 21.12 7.40 -28.79
N TYR A 89 21.15 8.68 -29.15
CA TYR A 89 21.99 9.27 -30.19
C TYR A 89 22.99 10.24 -29.55
N TYR A 90 24.26 10.15 -29.95
CA TYR A 90 25.31 11.02 -29.43
C TYR A 90 25.35 12.34 -30.20
N TYR A 91 25.24 13.43 -29.45
CA TYR A 91 25.41 14.79 -29.91
C TYR A 91 26.63 15.42 -29.25
N TYR A 92 27.22 16.40 -29.91
CA TYR A 92 28.23 17.26 -29.34
C TYR A 92 27.82 18.72 -29.47
N THR A 93 28.27 19.54 -28.53
CA THR A 93 28.13 20.99 -28.57
C THR A 93 29.44 21.64 -28.13
N THR A 94 29.79 22.75 -28.78
CA THR A 94 30.95 23.56 -28.45
C THR A 94 30.49 24.87 -27.81
N GLN A 95 30.27 24.84 -26.50
CA GLN A 95 29.93 26.04 -25.73
C GLN A 95 31.17 26.60 -25.03
N LYS A 96 31.51 27.87 -25.31
CA LYS A 96 32.58 28.66 -24.66
C LYS A 96 33.88 27.89 -24.43
N ASN A 97 34.42 27.31 -25.50
CA ASN A 97 35.71 26.61 -25.55
C ASN A 97 35.77 25.24 -24.82
N ASN A 98 34.64 24.66 -24.43
CA ASN A 98 34.57 23.27 -23.96
C ASN A 98 33.66 22.45 -24.88
N CYS A 99 34.15 21.29 -25.33
CA CYS A 99 33.34 20.33 -26.07
C CYS A 99 32.67 19.37 -25.08
N SER A 100 31.36 19.20 -25.17
CA SER A 100 30.58 18.32 -24.31
C SER A 100 29.80 17.31 -25.14
N ILE A 101 29.83 16.04 -24.73
CA ILE A 101 29.03 14.98 -25.33
C ILE A 101 27.71 14.82 -24.57
N ILE A 102 26.64 14.68 -25.34
CA ILE A 102 25.25 14.63 -24.87
C ILE A 102 24.60 13.43 -25.54
N LEU A 103 24.00 12.54 -24.74
CA LEU A 103 23.24 11.39 -25.21
C LEU A 103 21.75 11.69 -25.08
N LEU A 104 21.05 11.76 -26.22
CA LEU A 104 19.61 12.04 -26.30
C LEU A 104 18.82 10.78 -26.65
N THR A 105 17.58 10.71 -26.17
CA THR A 105 16.66 9.62 -26.50
C THR A 105 16.07 9.78 -27.92
N PRO A 106 15.71 8.68 -28.61
CA PRO A 106 15.15 8.73 -29.96
C PRO A 106 13.92 9.64 -30.08
N HIS A 107 13.08 9.69 -29.04
CA HIS A 107 11.89 10.55 -29.00
C HIS A 107 12.22 12.04 -28.95
N THR A 108 13.31 12.43 -28.29
CA THR A 108 13.70 13.83 -28.11
C THR A 108 14.45 14.38 -29.33
N CYS A 109 15.19 13.53 -30.03
CA CYS A 109 15.97 13.92 -31.21
C CYS A 109 15.33 13.49 -32.55
N GLU A 110 14.08 13.05 -32.55
CA GLU A 110 13.34 12.56 -33.73
C GLU A 110 14.17 11.59 -34.58
N GLU A 111 14.73 10.56 -33.93
CA GLU A 111 15.56 9.52 -34.56
C GLU A 111 16.87 10.01 -35.19
N GLY A 112 17.36 11.20 -34.81
CA GLY A 112 18.71 11.65 -35.14
C GLY A 112 18.78 12.89 -36.02
N LEU A 113 18.01 13.93 -35.70
CA LEU A 113 18.11 15.23 -36.37
C LEU A 113 19.56 15.72 -36.45
N PRO A 114 20.03 16.21 -37.60
CA PRO A 114 21.45 16.55 -37.80
C PRO A 114 21.90 17.73 -36.94
N THR A 115 21.03 18.72 -36.75
CA THR A 115 21.28 19.93 -35.97
C THR A 115 20.07 20.31 -35.14
N ILE A 116 20.29 20.69 -33.88
CA ILE A 116 19.24 21.18 -32.99
C ILE A 116 19.71 22.51 -32.38
N ASP A 117 18.99 23.60 -32.67
CA ASP A 117 19.39 24.96 -32.31
C ASP A 117 19.37 25.20 -30.79
N ARG A 118 18.30 24.77 -30.12
CA ARG A 118 18.12 24.92 -28.68
C ARG A 118 17.24 23.81 -28.12
N LEU A 119 17.72 23.09 -27.11
CA LEU A 119 16.99 22.02 -26.46
C LEU A 119 17.14 22.10 -24.94
N THR A 120 16.02 22.04 -24.21
CA THR A 120 16.03 21.94 -22.75
C THR A 120 15.62 20.54 -22.35
N VAL A 121 16.56 19.80 -21.75
CA VAL A 121 16.37 18.39 -21.39
C VAL A 121 16.71 18.14 -19.94
N THR A 122 16.03 17.16 -19.36
CA THR A 122 16.32 16.65 -18.03
C THR A 122 17.04 15.32 -18.16
N GLY A 123 18.21 15.20 -17.57
CA GLY A 123 19.04 14.02 -17.71
C GLY A 123 19.91 13.78 -16.48
N ARG A 124 20.70 12.72 -16.56
CA ARG A 124 21.66 12.34 -15.54
C ARG A 124 23.08 12.59 -16.06
N ILE A 125 23.94 13.15 -15.22
CA ILE A 125 25.37 13.23 -15.51
C ILE A 125 26.01 11.89 -15.17
N VAL A 126 26.66 11.27 -16.15
CA VAL A 126 27.23 9.93 -16.04
C VAL A 126 28.73 9.99 -16.32
N LYS A 127 29.52 9.24 -15.55
CA LYS A 127 30.94 9.02 -15.83
C LYS A 127 31.07 8.06 -17.00
N GLY A 128 31.89 8.42 -17.99
CA GLY A 128 32.17 7.58 -19.15
C GLY A 128 32.54 6.15 -18.74
N LYS A 129 31.79 5.17 -19.26
CA LYS A 129 32.06 3.73 -19.14
C LYS A 129 32.55 3.18 -20.48
N GLU A 130 32.58 1.87 -20.64
CA GLU A 130 33.07 1.18 -21.85
C GLU A 130 32.42 1.68 -23.15
N SER A 131 31.11 1.89 -23.19
CA SER A 131 30.41 2.40 -24.38
C SER A 131 30.83 3.82 -24.78
N TYR A 132 31.14 4.65 -23.78
CA TYR A 132 31.65 6.00 -24.01
C TYR A 132 33.12 5.98 -24.47
N LEU A 133 33.94 5.08 -23.92
CA LEU A 133 35.32 4.88 -24.36
C LEU A 133 35.38 4.35 -25.81
N ALA A 134 34.47 3.45 -26.18
CA ALA A 134 34.31 2.97 -27.54
C ALA A 134 33.95 4.12 -28.51
N LEU A 135 32.99 4.98 -28.13
CA LEU A 135 32.67 6.19 -28.88
C LEU A 135 33.90 7.09 -29.08
N LEU A 136 34.67 7.35 -28.01
CA LEU A 136 35.86 8.19 -28.10
C LEU A 136 36.94 7.59 -29.01
N SER A 137 37.11 6.26 -28.99
CA SER A 137 38.06 5.57 -29.86
C SER A 137 37.63 5.66 -31.34
N GLN A 138 36.35 5.44 -31.63
CA GLN A 138 35.79 5.59 -32.97
C GLN A 138 35.92 7.03 -33.50
N LEU A 139 35.56 8.03 -32.67
CA LEU A 139 35.75 9.44 -32.99
C LEU A 139 37.23 9.80 -33.26
N SER A 140 38.17 9.19 -32.54
CA SER A 140 39.60 9.41 -32.75
C SER A 140 40.09 8.90 -34.10
N SER A 141 39.58 7.73 -34.52
CA SER A 141 39.88 7.12 -35.80
C SER A 141 39.33 7.97 -36.95
N ASP A 142 38.07 8.39 -36.87
CA ASP A 142 37.41 9.12 -37.96
C ASP A 142 37.95 10.55 -38.13
N LEU A 143 38.41 11.17 -37.04
CA LEU A 143 38.98 12.53 -37.06
C LEU A 143 40.51 12.55 -37.26
N ASN A 144 41.16 11.39 -37.47
CA ASN A 144 42.63 11.25 -37.52
C ASN A 144 43.36 11.93 -36.34
N TRP A 145 42.79 11.82 -35.13
CA TRP A 145 43.31 12.48 -33.94
C TRP A 145 43.82 11.46 -32.92
N THR A 146 44.68 11.89 -31.99
CA THR A 146 45.17 10.99 -30.94
C THR A 146 44.11 10.82 -29.85
N GLU A 147 43.93 9.58 -29.36
CA GLU A 147 42.99 9.30 -28.26
C GLU A 147 43.26 10.19 -27.02
N THR A 148 44.53 10.49 -26.75
CA THR A 148 44.95 11.39 -25.67
C THR A 148 44.56 12.84 -25.93
N GLY A 149 44.62 13.31 -27.17
CA GLY A 149 44.16 14.65 -27.58
C GLY A 149 42.66 14.82 -27.38
N ILE A 150 41.86 13.84 -27.82
CA ILE A 150 40.40 13.85 -27.64
C ILE A 150 40.00 13.78 -26.16
N ARG A 151 40.65 12.90 -25.38
CA ARG A 151 40.37 12.75 -23.94
C ARG A 151 40.75 13.98 -23.12
N ASN A 152 41.72 14.76 -23.56
CA ASN A 152 42.10 16.02 -22.90
C ASN A 152 41.12 17.16 -23.22
N GLN A 153 40.49 17.14 -24.39
CA GLN A 153 39.55 18.17 -24.82
C GLN A 153 38.10 17.90 -24.37
N LEU A 154 37.73 16.64 -24.17
CA LEU A 154 36.41 16.20 -23.72
C LEU A 154 36.40 15.88 -22.22
N SER A 155 35.34 16.26 -21.53
CA SER A 155 35.16 15.86 -20.13
C SER A 155 34.95 14.35 -20.01
N SER A 156 35.55 13.71 -18.99
CA SER A 156 35.29 12.29 -18.66
C SER A 156 33.85 11.98 -18.22
N TYR A 157 32.99 13.00 -18.20
CA TYR A 157 31.58 12.95 -17.87
C TYR A 157 30.77 13.43 -19.08
N TYR A 158 29.64 12.78 -19.33
CA TYR A 158 28.71 13.17 -20.38
C TYR A 158 27.30 13.27 -19.82
N PHE A 159 26.45 14.05 -20.48
CA PHE A 159 25.03 14.17 -20.13
C PHE A 159 24.25 13.03 -20.80
N SER A 160 23.40 12.35 -20.05
CA SER A 160 22.56 11.26 -20.56
C SER A 160 21.10 11.49 -20.19
N GLU A 161 20.27 11.76 -21.19
CA GLU A 161 18.81 11.74 -21.06
C GLU A 161 18.26 10.34 -20.74
N PRO A 162 18.65 9.24 -21.45
CA PRO A 162 18.04 7.93 -21.21
C PRO A 162 18.28 7.39 -19.79
N ASP A 163 19.39 7.76 -19.14
CA ASP A 163 19.71 7.33 -17.76
C ASP A 163 18.84 8.01 -16.68
N TYR A 164 17.99 8.98 -17.05
CA TYR A 164 16.98 9.54 -16.15
C TYR A 164 15.72 8.66 -16.04
N HIS A 165 15.47 7.79 -17.04
CA HIS A 165 14.29 6.93 -17.12
C HIS A 165 12.98 7.67 -16.77
N LEU A 166 12.62 8.68 -17.58
CA LEU A 166 11.52 9.61 -17.31
C LEU A 166 10.20 8.91 -16.90
N THR A 167 9.80 7.88 -17.64
CA THR A 167 8.56 7.13 -17.39
C THR A 167 8.62 6.34 -16.09
N THR A 168 9.69 5.59 -15.86
CA THR A 168 9.89 4.79 -14.64
C THR A 168 9.91 5.68 -13.41
N THR A 169 10.60 6.81 -13.47
CA THR A 169 10.68 7.80 -12.39
C THR A 169 9.29 8.39 -12.08
N ARG A 170 8.47 8.69 -13.10
CA ARG A 170 7.08 9.15 -12.89
C ARG A 170 6.20 8.09 -12.21
N ILE A 171 6.26 6.84 -12.67
CA ILE A 171 5.50 5.73 -12.07
C ILE A 171 5.92 5.52 -10.62
N LEU A 172 7.22 5.55 -10.33
CA LEU A 172 7.76 5.45 -8.98
C LEU A 172 7.18 6.53 -8.06
N PHE A 173 7.19 7.79 -8.49
CA PHE A 173 6.64 8.89 -7.68
C PHE A 173 5.12 8.79 -7.51
N PHE A 174 4.39 8.38 -8.54
CA PHE A 174 2.96 8.15 -8.42
C PHE A 174 2.65 7.06 -7.38
N ALA A 175 3.36 5.94 -7.43
CA ALA A 175 3.21 4.86 -6.45
C ALA A 175 3.63 5.31 -5.03
N TYR A 176 4.73 6.05 -4.91
CA TYR A 176 5.25 6.56 -3.63
C TYR A 176 4.28 7.54 -2.96
N PHE A 177 3.82 8.56 -3.69
CA PHE A 177 2.87 9.54 -3.13
C PHE A 177 1.48 8.92 -2.95
N GLY A 178 1.05 8.03 -3.85
CA GLY A 178 -0.21 7.31 -3.71
C GLY A 178 -0.25 6.46 -2.44
N SER A 179 0.82 5.69 -2.16
CA SER A 179 0.90 4.90 -0.93
C SER A 179 1.01 5.77 0.31
N MET A 180 1.79 6.86 0.26
CA MET A 180 1.88 7.83 1.37
C MET A 180 0.52 8.45 1.71
N ILE A 181 -0.22 8.95 0.72
CA ILE A 181 -1.56 9.53 0.91
C ILE A 181 -2.52 8.49 1.48
N TYR A 182 -2.51 7.28 0.93
CA TYR A 182 -3.33 6.18 1.44
C TYR A 182 -3.04 5.89 2.92
N THR A 183 -1.77 5.82 3.32
CA THR A 183 -1.38 5.60 4.72
C THR A 183 -1.83 6.75 5.63
N VAL A 184 -1.69 8.00 5.20
CA VAL A 184 -2.14 9.17 5.97
C VAL A 184 -3.67 9.16 6.15
N LEU A 185 -4.42 8.88 5.09
CA LEU A 185 -5.89 8.76 5.16
C LEU A 185 -6.30 7.60 6.08
N TYR A 186 -5.61 6.46 6.02
CA TYR A 186 -5.86 5.33 6.90
C TYR A 186 -5.63 5.70 8.38
N LEU A 187 -4.52 6.38 8.69
CA LEU A 187 -4.23 6.86 10.04
C LEU A 187 -5.32 7.82 10.55
N PHE A 188 -5.76 8.75 9.70
CA PHE A 188 -6.83 9.68 10.03
C PHE A 188 -8.13 8.93 10.36
N VAL A 189 -8.52 7.95 9.53
CA VAL A 189 -9.70 7.12 9.78
C VAL A 189 -9.57 6.34 11.11
N CYS A 190 -8.40 5.77 11.41
CA CYS A 190 -8.16 5.12 12.70
C CYS A 190 -8.29 6.09 13.87
N MET A 191 -7.79 7.33 13.77
CA MET A 191 -7.97 8.35 14.82
C MET A 191 -9.44 8.70 15.04
N VAL A 192 -10.23 8.82 13.96
CA VAL A 192 -11.68 9.04 14.05
C VAL A 192 -12.36 7.91 14.82
N TYR A 193 -12.03 6.65 14.52
CA TYR A 193 -12.60 5.50 15.22
C TYR A 193 -12.19 5.40 16.69
N ILE A 194 -10.99 5.86 17.05
CA ILE A 194 -10.57 5.94 18.45
C ILE A 194 -11.36 7.03 19.19
N ARG A 195 -11.64 8.17 18.54
CA ARG A 195 -12.37 9.28 19.17
C ARG A 195 -13.88 9.05 19.22
N PHE A 196 -14.42 8.34 18.24
CA PHE A 196 -15.84 8.03 18.08
C PHE A 196 -16.01 6.54 17.71
N PRO A 197 -16.05 5.63 18.71
CA PRO A 197 -16.20 4.19 18.48
C PRO A 197 -17.44 3.81 17.67
N VAL A 198 -18.53 4.58 17.78
CA VAL A 198 -19.79 4.39 17.03
C VAL A 198 -19.60 4.43 15.50
N LEU A 199 -18.61 5.16 15.01
CA LEU A 199 -18.32 5.25 13.56
C LEU A 199 -17.53 4.06 13.03
N SER A 200 -17.03 3.20 13.92
CA SER A 200 -16.25 2.03 13.52
C SER A 200 -17.13 1.01 12.76
N PRO A 201 -16.56 0.27 11.78
CA PRO A 201 -17.23 -0.81 11.08
C PRO A 201 -18.06 -1.77 11.94
N PRO A 202 -17.60 -2.27 13.11
CA PRO A 202 -18.42 -3.18 13.91
C PRO A 202 -19.71 -2.54 14.42
N CYS A 203 -19.69 -1.25 14.77
CA CYS A 203 -20.89 -0.50 15.15
C CYS A 203 -21.73 -0.12 13.92
N GLN A 204 -21.10 0.32 12.83
CA GLN A 204 -21.82 0.69 11.61
C GLN A 204 -22.55 -0.49 10.96
N ASN A 205 -22.08 -1.72 11.17
CA ASN A 205 -22.80 -2.91 10.73
C ASN A 205 -24.18 -3.05 11.40
N LEU A 206 -24.38 -2.47 12.59
CA LEU A 206 -25.66 -2.48 13.31
C LEU A 206 -26.70 -1.54 12.70
N ILE A 207 -26.33 -0.68 11.74
CA ILE A 207 -27.27 0.24 11.09
C ILE A 207 -28.43 -0.49 10.40
N VAL A 208 -28.20 -1.75 10.03
CA VAL A 208 -29.24 -2.61 9.44
C VAL A 208 -30.32 -3.00 10.45
N PHE A 209 -30.00 -3.00 11.75
CA PHE A 209 -30.93 -3.36 12.83
C PHE A 209 -31.55 -2.15 13.52
N GLY A 210 -30.92 -0.97 13.43
CA GLY A 210 -31.45 0.25 14.04
C GLY A 210 -30.38 1.33 14.14
N HIS A 211 -30.52 2.24 15.11
CA HIS A 211 -29.54 3.30 15.31
C HIS A 211 -28.27 2.77 16.01
N PRO A 212 -27.09 2.77 15.36
CA PRO A 212 -25.87 2.14 15.90
C PRO A 212 -25.46 2.63 17.29
N GLY A 213 -25.63 3.92 17.56
CA GLY A 213 -25.25 4.50 18.85
C GLY A 213 -26.17 4.09 20.00
N GLN A 214 -27.45 3.79 19.72
CA GLN A 214 -28.40 3.34 20.74
C GLN A 214 -28.15 1.87 21.05
N ILE A 215 -28.00 1.04 20.01
CA ILE A 215 -27.67 -0.38 20.15
C ILE A 215 -26.35 -0.57 20.89
N LEU A 216 -25.33 0.24 20.58
CA LEU A 216 -24.06 0.19 21.32
C LEU A 216 -24.24 0.56 22.79
N ALA A 217 -25.01 1.60 23.10
CA ALA A 217 -25.22 2.04 24.47
C ALA A 217 -25.99 0.99 25.30
N GLU A 218 -27.03 0.40 24.71
CA GLU A 218 -27.82 -0.68 25.33
C GLU A 218 -26.94 -1.93 25.56
N ALA A 219 -26.18 -2.36 24.55
CA ALA A 219 -25.26 -3.49 24.70
C ALA A 219 -24.16 -3.24 25.74
N GLU A 220 -23.69 -2.00 25.91
CA GLU A 220 -22.75 -1.64 26.97
C GLU A 220 -23.40 -1.65 28.36
N GLU A 221 -24.65 -1.20 28.48
CA GLU A 221 -25.41 -1.20 29.73
C GLU A 221 -25.74 -2.64 30.18
N GLU A 222 -26.21 -3.49 29.27
CA GLU A 222 -26.46 -4.90 29.55
C GLU A 222 -25.18 -5.63 29.98
N LEU A 223 -24.06 -5.34 29.31
CA LEU A 223 -22.77 -5.93 29.66
C LEU A 223 -22.25 -5.44 31.01
N ALA A 224 -22.51 -4.18 31.37
CA ALA A 224 -22.09 -3.58 32.64
C ALA A 224 -22.92 -4.08 33.83
N THR A 225 -24.21 -4.36 33.62
CA THR A 225 -25.12 -4.80 34.69
C THR A 225 -24.85 -6.24 35.11
N LEU A 226 -24.92 -7.22 34.19
CA LEU A 226 -24.42 -8.58 34.41
C LEU A 226 -24.47 -9.39 33.09
N PRO A 227 -23.34 -9.91 32.57
CA PRO A 227 -23.39 -10.85 31.45
C PRO A 227 -23.99 -12.20 31.89
N GLN A 228 -24.81 -12.80 31.03
CA GLN A 228 -25.40 -14.12 31.27
C GLN A 228 -24.36 -15.24 31.06
N LEU A 229 -23.50 -15.06 30.06
CA LEU A 229 -22.33 -15.91 29.83
C LEU A 229 -21.15 -15.03 29.46
N ALA A 230 -20.01 -15.26 30.09
CA ALA A 230 -18.77 -14.55 29.81
C ALA A 230 -17.62 -15.56 29.63
N THR A 231 -16.99 -15.48 28.47
CA THR A 231 -15.71 -16.14 28.19
C THR A 231 -14.62 -15.07 28.07
N GLU A 232 -13.39 -15.42 27.69
CA GLU A 232 -12.30 -14.44 27.57
C GLU A 232 -12.62 -13.30 26.57
N ASP A 233 -13.14 -13.66 25.39
CA ASP A 233 -13.32 -12.74 24.26
C ASP A 233 -14.78 -12.61 23.78
N MET A 234 -15.71 -13.40 24.34
CA MET A 234 -17.12 -13.43 23.93
C MET A 234 -18.05 -13.36 25.13
N PHE A 235 -19.13 -12.59 24.98
CA PHE A 235 -20.11 -12.31 26.02
C PHE A 235 -21.51 -12.47 25.44
N ILE A 236 -22.41 -13.04 26.24
CA ILE A 236 -23.83 -13.10 25.95
C ILE A 236 -24.56 -12.28 27.01
N THR A 237 -25.35 -11.35 26.53
CA THR A 237 -26.25 -10.48 27.30
C THR A 237 -27.70 -10.89 27.01
N GLU A 238 -28.67 -10.15 27.54
CA GLU A 238 -30.08 -10.48 27.35
C GLU A 238 -30.49 -10.41 25.88
N HIS A 239 -30.01 -9.39 25.16
CA HIS A 239 -30.39 -9.16 23.77
C HIS A 239 -29.24 -9.33 22.79
N TYR A 240 -27.98 -9.27 23.23
CA TYR A 240 -26.83 -9.20 22.35
C TYR A 240 -25.80 -10.31 22.58
N PHE A 241 -25.29 -10.84 21.47
CA PHE A 241 -24.02 -11.53 21.41
C PHE A 241 -22.91 -10.50 21.12
N ILE A 242 -21.89 -10.45 21.97
CA ILE A 242 -20.80 -9.49 21.89
C ILE A 242 -19.47 -10.24 21.80
N MET A 243 -18.65 -9.91 20.82
CA MET A 243 -17.27 -10.38 20.72
C MET A 243 -16.32 -9.20 20.81
N THR A 244 -15.33 -9.27 21.70
CA THR A 244 -14.28 -8.27 21.86
C THR A 244 -12.88 -8.87 21.74
N SER A 245 -12.60 -9.54 20.62
CA SER A 245 -11.31 -10.19 20.41
C SER A 245 -10.24 -9.21 19.92
N PRO A 246 -8.94 -9.53 20.09
CA PRO A 246 -7.84 -8.78 19.47
C PRO A 246 -7.90 -8.73 17.92
N TYR A 247 -8.66 -9.63 17.30
CA TYR A 247 -8.77 -9.76 15.84
C TYR A 247 -9.95 -8.96 15.27
N GLY A 248 -10.93 -8.65 16.11
CA GLY A 248 -12.11 -7.91 15.72
C GLY A 248 -13.13 -7.85 16.84
N ASN A 249 -13.97 -6.83 16.77
CA ASN A 249 -15.13 -6.68 17.64
C ASN A 249 -16.40 -6.95 16.81
N ALA A 250 -17.44 -7.48 17.44
CA ALA A 250 -18.75 -7.63 16.82
C ALA A 250 -19.85 -7.54 17.88
N ILE A 251 -20.99 -6.99 17.48
CA ILE A 251 -22.21 -6.95 18.28
C ILE A 251 -23.30 -7.49 17.37
N VAL A 252 -24.08 -8.46 17.83
CA VAL A 252 -25.15 -9.09 17.05
C VAL A 252 -26.38 -9.27 17.95
N PRO A 253 -27.55 -8.73 17.57
CA PRO A 253 -28.79 -9.03 18.27
C PRO A 253 -29.11 -10.52 18.18
N ILE A 254 -29.36 -11.19 19.31
CA ILE A 254 -29.59 -12.64 19.39
C ILE A 254 -30.83 -13.06 18.58
N GLN A 255 -31.87 -12.21 18.58
CA GLN A 255 -33.11 -12.44 17.84
C GLN A 255 -32.91 -12.47 16.32
N GLU A 256 -31.86 -11.81 15.82
CA GLU A 256 -31.56 -11.70 14.38
C GLU A 256 -30.58 -12.79 13.91
N ILE A 257 -30.06 -13.61 14.81
CA ILE A 257 -29.17 -14.72 14.44
C ILE A 257 -30.00 -15.81 13.74
N LEU A 258 -29.55 -16.24 12.57
CA LEU A 258 -30.22 -17.27 11.77
C LEU A 258 -29.49 -18.62 11.85
N TRP A 259 -28.16 -18.59 11.84
CA TRP A 259 -27.35 -19.82 11.75
C TRP A 259 -26.01 -19.66 12.43
N ILE A 260 -25.68 -20.65 13.26
CA ILE A 260 -24.40 -20.75 13.95
C ILE A 260 -23.74 -22.10 13.68
N TYR A 261 -22.44 -22.08 13.42
CA TYR A 261 -21.65 -23.30 13.25
C TYR A 261 -20.19 -23.06 13.61
N LYS A 262 -19.46 -24.15 13.88
CA LYS A 262 -18.03 -24.11 14.20
C LYS A 262 -17.21 -24.84 13.14
N HIS A 263 -16.02 -24.32 12.85
CA HIS A 263 -14.99 -24.99 12.07
C HIS A 263 -13.71 -25.14 12.89
N SER A 264 -13.16 -26.35 12.91
CA SER A 264 -11.83 -26.59 13.46
C SER A 264 -10.76 -26.21 12.44
N THR A 265 -9.79 -25.40 12.86
CA THR A 265 -8.59 -25.11 12.07
C THR A 265 -7.37 -25.74 12.74
N LEU A 266 -6.58 -26.45 11.94
CA LEU A 266 -5.35 -27.08 12.41
C LEU A 266 -4.17 -26.16 12.11
N HIS A 267 -3.55 -25.62 13.15
CA HIS A 267 -2.33 -24.83 12.98
C HIS A 267 -1.12 -25.76 12.85
N LYS A 268 -0.49 -25.74 11.66
CA LYS A 268 0.79 -26.39 11.40
C LYS A 268 1.87 -25.31 11.26
N MET A 269 2.94 -25.44 12.04
CA MET A 269 4.15 -24.67 11.84
C MET A 269 5.32 -25.65 11.86
N LEU A 270 6.01 -25.76 10.71
CA LEU A 270 7.20 -26.59 10.49
C LEU A 270 7.13 -27.98 11.18
N TRP A 271 6.47 -28.94 10.53
CA TRP A 271 6.40 -30.37 10.89
C TRP A 271 5.76 -30.72 12.26
N TYR A 272 5.48 -29.74 13.13
CA TYR A 272 4.84 -29.93 14.43
C TYR A 272 3.38 -29.46 14.47
N HIS A 273 2.54 -30.19 15.21
CA HIS A 273 1.12 -29.89 15.45
C HIS A 273 1.00 -28.97 16.68
N PHE A 274 0.60 -27.71 16.49
CA PHE A 274 0.71 -26.70 17.56
C PHE A 274 -0.55 -26.46 18.39
N SER A 275 -1.74 -26.75 17.87
CA SER A 275 -3.02 -26.82 18.59
C SER A 275 -4.16 -26.80 17.57
N ILE A 276 -5.32 -27.34 17.96
CA ILE A 276 -6.57 -27.15 17.21
C ILE A 276 -7.22 -25.89 17.78
N SER A 277 -7.53 -24.93 16.92
CA SER A 277 -8.35 -23.78 17.28
C SER A 277 -9.67 -23.84 16.54
N TYR A 278 -10.72 -23.31 17.14
CA TYR A 278 -12.03 -23.33 16.54
C TYR A 278 -12.47 -21.92 16.15
N THR A 279 -13.10 -21.81 14.99
CA THR A 279 -13.72 -20.60 14.48
C THR A 279 -15.22 -20.78 14.51
N MET A 280 -15.92 -19.94 15.26
CA MET A 280 -17.37 -19.87 15.22
C MET A 280 -17.80 -18.92 14.11
N HIS A 281 -18.80 -19.33 13.34
CA HIS A 281 -19.41 -18.55 12.30
C HIS A 281 -20.86 -18.27 12.69
N ILE A 282 -21.21 -17.00 12.72
CA ILE A 282 -22.57 -16.52 12.99
C ILE A 282 -23.05 -15.83 11.73
N THR A 283 -24.18 -16.30 11.21
CA THR A 283 -24.93 -15.64 10.15
C THR A 283 -26.20 -15.06 10.76
N ALA A 284 -26.32 -13.74 10.71
CA ALA A 284 -27.51 -13.02 11.12
C ALA A 284 -28.32 -12.59 9.88
N ASN A 285 -29.51 -12.07 10.15
CA ASN A 285 -30.37 -11.49 9.14
C ASN A 285 -29.70 -10.30 8.43
N LYS A 286 -30.28 -9.85 7.31
CA LYS A 286 -29.80 -8.70 6.52
C LYS A 286 -28.32 -8.83 6.10
N HIS A 287 -27.89 -10.06 5.78
CA HIS A 287 -26.54 -10.38 5.26
C HIS A 287 -25.37 -9.98 6.19
N MET A 288 -25.58 -9.98 7.51
CA MET A 288 -24.48 -9.83 8.47
C MET A 288 -23.81 -11.18 8.77
N TYR A 289 -22.49 -11.21 8.62
CA TYR A 289 -21.66 -12.39 8.87
C TYR A 289 -20.58 -12.02 9.88
N VAL A 290 -20.45 -12.81 10.93
CA VAL A 290 -19.45 -12.64 11.98
C VAL A 290 -18.66 -13.93 12.12
N ASN A 291 -17.34 -13.79 12.14
CA ASN A 291 -16.41 -14.89 12.36
C ASN A 291 -15.67 -14.62 13.67
N CYS A 292 -15.70 -15.59 14.59
CA CYS A 292 -15.03 -15.54 15.87
C CYS A 292 -13.91 -16.60 15.86
N PRO A 293 -12.67 -16.26 15.44
CA PRO A 293 -11.58 -17.21 15.33
C PRO A 293 -10.89 -17.47 16.67
N LYS A 294 -10.10 -18.56 16.72
CA LYS A 294 -9.14 -18.89 17.78
C LYS A 294 -9.71 -19.17 19.18
N ASN A 295 -10.88 -19.78 19.24
CA ASN A 295 -11.51 -20.15 20.51
C ASN A 295 -11.20 -21.59 20.91
N THR A 296 -11.34 -21.89 22.20
CA THR A 296 -11.31 -23.27 22.70
C THR A 296 -12.60 -24.00 22.34
N LYS A 297 -12.55 -25.34 22.36
CA LYS A 297 -13.73 -26.16 22.04
C LYS A 297 -14.85 -25.95 23.06
N SER A 298 -14.52 -25.91 24.35
CA SER A 298 -15.49 -25.76 25.43
C SER A 298 -16.21 -24.42 25.37
N ASP A 299 -15.50 -23.34 25.06
CA ASP A 299 -16.08 -22.00 25.03
C ASP A 299 -17.07 -21.84 23.88
N ILE A 300 -16.72 -22.33 22.68
CA ILE A 300 -17.66 -22.32 21.55
C ILE A 300 -18.87 -23.20 21.84
N ASP A 301 -18.67 -24.41 22.37
CA ASP A 301 -19.77 -25.34 22.62
C ASP A 301 -20.75 -24.75 23.64
N GLY A 302 -20.23 -24.17 24.74
CA GLY A 302 -21.05 -23.47 25.72
C GLY A 302 -21.82 -22.27 25.15
N ILE A 303 -21.18 -21.45 24.30
CA ILE A 303 -21.85 -20.31 23.65
C ILE A 303 -22.91 -20.78 22.65
N MET A 304 -22.61 -21.79 21.85
CA MET A 304 -23.56 -22.31 20.87
C MET A 304 -24.79 -22.91 21.54
N ASP A 305 -24.59 -23.69 22.61
CA ASP A 305 -25.69 -24.28 23.38
C ASP A 305 -26.55 -23.19 24.02
N TYR A 306 -25.92 -22.17 24.63
CA TYR A 306 -26.65 -21.05 25.22
C TYR A 306 -27.46 -20.26 24.18
N LEU A 307 -26.87 -19.93 23.03
CA LEU A 307 -27.57 -19.20 21.98
C LEU A 307 -28.77 -20.01 21.43
N ALA A 308 -28.61 -21.33 21.28
CA ALA A 308 -29.70 -22.20 20.84
C ALA A 308 -30.83 -22.31 21.86
N GLU A 309 -30.52 -22.20 23.15
CA GLU A 309 -31.50 -22.13 24.24
C GLU A 309 -32.20 -20.77 24.27
N ALA A 310 -31.45 -19.67 24.14
CA ALA A 310 -31.97 -18.31 24.15
C ALA A 310 -32.87 -18.00 22.93
N ASN A 311 -32.59 -18.61 21.78
CA ASN A 311 -33.40 -18.46 20.57
C ASN A 311 -33.48 -19.78 19.78
N HIS A 312 -34.60 -20.49 19.96
CA HIS A 312 -34.86 -21.77 19.28
C HIS A 312 -34.98 -21.68 17.76
N ASN A 313 -35.07 -20.48 17.18
CA ASN A 313 -35.08 -20.30 15.72
C ASN A 313 -33.68 -20.36 15.10
N ILE A 314 -32.62 -20.33 15.92
CA ILE A 314 -31.25 -20.41 15.44
C ILE A 314 -30.96 -21.82 14.93
N LEU A 315 -30.56 -21.92 13.66
CA LEU A 315 -30.06 -23.16 13.10
C LEU A 315 -28.67 -23.44 13.69
N VAL A 316 -28.45 -24.66 14.20
CA VAL A 316 -27.17 -25.05 14.81
C VAL A 316 -26.50 -26.12 13.96
N GLY A 317 -25.20 -25.94 13.72
CA GLY A 317 -24.36 -26.94 13.07
C GLY A 317 -24.23 -26.75 11.56
N PHE A 318 -23.11 -27.24 11.01
CA PHE A 318 -22.79 -27.11 9.60
C PHE A 318 -23.51 -28.19 8.78
N ASN A 319 -24.54 -27.79 8.04
CA ASN A 319 -25.26 -28.67 7.11
C ASN A 319 -25.72 -27.87 5.87
N GLU A 320 -25.76 -28.54 4.72
CA GLU A 320 -26.25 -28.00 3.45
C GLU A 320 -27.72 -27.57 3.55
N GLU A 321 -28.54 -28.33 4.28
CA GLU A 321 -29.94 -27.97 4.51
C GLU A 321 -30.08 -26.63 5.24
N ASN A 322 -29.25 -26.40 6.27
CA ASN A 322 -29.24 -25.14 7.01
C ASN A 322 -28.79 -23.99 6.10
N ARG A 323 -27.77 -24.21 5.27
CA ARG A 323 -27.31 -23.22 4.30
C ARG A 323 -28.43 -22.79 3.34
N LEU A 324 -29.18 -23.75 2.80
CA LEU A 324 -30.30 -23.48 1.89
C LEU A 324 -31.44 -22.73 2.59
N LYS A 325 -31.77 -23.09 3.83
CA LYS A 325 -32.78 -22.37 4.64
C LYS A 325 -32.39 -20.92 4.88
N VAL A 326 -31.13 -20.66 5.28
CA VAL A 326 -30.63 -19.29 5.47
C VAL A 326 -30.65 -18.51 4.16
N GLN A 327 -30.26 -19.13 3.05
CA GLN A 327 -30.27 -18.50 1.74
C GLN A 327 -31.69 -18.15 1.28
N ALA A 328 -32.68 -19.00 1.60
CA ALA A 328 -34.08 -18.71 1.31
C ALA A 328 -34.61 -17.53 2.13
N VAL A 329 -34.21 -17.41 3.40
CA VAL A 329 -34.59 -16.29 4.30
C VAL A 329 -33.91 -14.98 3.89
N GLN A 330 -32.63 -15.01 3.55
CA GLN A 330 -31.87 -13.79 3.17
C GLN A 330 -32.18 -13.31 1.75
N GLY A 331 -32.65 -14.18 0.86
CA GLY A 331 -32.91 -13.86 -0.53
C GLY A 331 -31.62 -13.68 -1.36
N LYS A 332 -31.74 -13.05 -2.54
CA LYS A 332 -30.56 -12.70 -3.36
C LYS A 332 -29.96 -11.40 -2.81
N PRO A 333 -28.65 -11.35 -2.48
CA PRO A 333 -28.01 -10.11 -2.07
C PRO A 333 -28.11 -9.10 -3.21
N PHE A 334 -28.47 -7.86 -2.90
CA PHE A 334 -28.45 -6.79 -3.90
C PHE A 334 -27.03 -6.66 -4.47
N HIS A 335 -26.89 -6.27 -5.75
CA HIS A 335 -25.57 -6.18 -6.41
C HIS A 335 -24.54 -5.34 -5.64
N ILE A 336 -25.01 -4.37 -4.85
CA ILE A 336 -24.22 -3.51 -3.98
C ILE A 336 -23.70 -4.26 -2.74
N GLU A 337 -24.49 -5.17 -2.17
CA GLU A 337 -24.09 -5.97 -1.00
C GLU A 337 -23.01 -7.00 -1.35
N LYS A 338 -23.02 -7.55 -2.59
CA LYS A 338 -21.91 -8.36 -3.08
C LYS A 338 -20.58 -7.60 -3.07
N PHE A 339 -20.61 -6.31 -3.40
CA PHE A 339 -19.41 -5.46 -3.38
C PHE A 339 -18.90 -5.23 -1.95
N TYR A 340 -19.80 -4.95 -1.00
CA TYR A 340 -19.44 -4.83 0.43
C TYR A 340 -18.99 -6.15 1.06
N ALA A 341 -19.62 -7.29 0.73
CA ALA A 341 -19.19 -8.61 1.20
C ALA A 341 -17.81 -9.00 0.64
N LEU A 342 -17.50 -8.60 -0.60
CA LEU A 342 -16.18 -8.81 -1.22
C LEU A 342 -15.09 -7.98 -0.51
N LEU A 343 -15.42 -6.75 -0.08
CA LEU A 343 -14.55 -5.90 0.73
C LEU A 343 -14.34 -6.48 2.14
N ARG A 344 -15.36 -7.12 2.73
CA ARG A 344 -15.28 -7.75 4.07
C ARG A 344 -14.46 -9.06 4.09
N ARG A 345 -14.33 -9.78 2.97
CA ARG A 345 -13.57 -11.05 2.88
C ARG A 345 -12.04 -10.90 3.05
N ARG A 346 -11.51 -9.69 3.20
CA ARG A 346 -10.06 -9.41 3.24
C ARG A 346 -9.50 -8.86 4.56
N VAL A 347 -10.24 -8.97 5.66
CA VAL A 347 -9.73 -8.56 6.99
C VAL A 347 -9.65 -9.76 7.92
#